data_AF-A0A356W907-F1
#
_entry.id   AF-A0A356W907-F1
#
_cell.length_a   1.000
_cell.length_b   1.000
_cell.length_c   1.000
_cell.angle_alpha   90.00
_cell.angle_beta   90.00
_cell.angle_gamma   90.00
#
_symmetry.space_group_name_H-M   'P 1'
#
loop_
_entity.id
_entity.type
_entity.pdbx_description
1 polymer ?
#
loop_
_entity_poly.entity_id
_entity_poly.type
_entity_poly.pdbx_seq_one_letter_code
_entity_poly.pdbx_strand_id
1 'polypeptide(L)'
;MSVDLEVDPKTARVFDLAAVRHDDRPAIRCHRGDMEDTLARLEADLGETRHLIGHNILRHDLPHLAALRPRLAQLAKAPVDTLWLNPLAFPRNPYHHLVKHYHDGRLLSGHVNDPEADARLVFDVLENQFASFRTLNTTAPDTVVAYHYLTTRGEQDRGFDAVFSHVRGLSMPSASEARQALRRLLAGEVCATAVESLLERVGAPQMGWPLAYAVAWISVAGGDSVMPPWVRMQFPDAARLIKRLRDTACDAADCSWCREKSDPLKALSRWFGFDGFRPIPADADGRPLQERIVDEGMRGNSLLGILPTGTGKSVCYQIPALAKFDRIGALTVVISPLVALMADQVAGMERSGISSAVTVNGMLSLPER
;
A
#
# COMPACT_ATOMS: atom_id res chain seq x y z
N MET A 1 11.40 23.44 6.29
CA MET A 1 10.22 24.32 6.15
C MET A 1 9.10 23.49 5.58
N SER A 2 7.87 23.66 6.08
CA SER A 2 6.66 23.06 5.54
C SER A 2 5.95 24.06 4.64
N VAL A 3 5.37 23.60 3.53
CA VAL A 3 4.58 24.45 2.62
C VAL A 3 3.28 23.75 2.26
N ASP A 4 2.20 24.51 2.22
CA ASP A 4 0.88 24.08 1.81
C ASP A 4 0.21 25.18 0.96
N LEU A 5 -0.52 24.76 -0.08
CA LEU A 5 -1.18 25.64 -1.05
C LEU A 5 -2.67 25.34 -1.17
N GLU A 6 -3.47 26.39 -1.35
CA GLU A 6 -4.86 26.26 -1.79
C GLU A 6 -5.00 26.63 -3.27
N VAL A 7 -5.53 25.68 -4.05
CA VAL A 7 -5.60 25.75 -5.51
C VAL A 7 -7.04 25.60 -5.97
N ASP A 8 -7.49 26.48 -6.85
CA ASP A 8 -8.78 26.32 -7.50
C ASP A 8 -8.72 25.12 -8.47
N PRO A 9 -9.50 24.04 -8.24
CA PRO A 9 -9.43 22.82 -9.04
C PRO A 9 -9.87 23.02 -10.50
N LYS A 10 -10.60 24.11 -10.82
CA LYS A 10 -11.04 24.40 -12.19
C LYS A 10 -10.01 25.18 -12.98
N THR A 11 -9.30 26.10 -12.32
CA THR A 11 -8.38 27.03 -12.99
C THR A 11 -6.91 26.71 -12.74
N ALA A 12 -6.61 25.79 -11.81
CA ALA A 12 -5.28 25.49 -11.31
C ALA A 12 -4.54 26.71 -10.74
N ARG A 13 -5.28 27.77 -10.40
CA ARG A 13 -4.74 29.00 -9.84
C ARG A 13 -4.60 28.85 -8.33
N VAL A 14 -3.38 29.05 -7.83
CA VAL A 14 -3.12 29.19 -6.40
C VAL A 14 -3.76 30.49 -5.90
N PHE A 15 -4.57 30.42 -4.86
CA PHE A 15 -5.25 31.58 -4.28
C PHE A 15 -4.90 31.81 -2.80
N ASP A 16 -4.37 30.79 -2.12
CA ASP A 16 -3.81 30.91 -0.78
C ASP A 16 -2.54 30.06 -0.66
N LEU A 17 -1.63 30.46 0.22
CA LEU A 17 -0.43 29.69 0.52
C LEU A 17 0.09 30.02 1.92
N ALA A 18 0.69 29.02 2.55
CA ALA A 18 1.47 29.21 3.75
C ALA A 18 2.78 28.43 3.69
N ALA A 19 3.84 29.04 4.22
CA ALA A 19 5.10 28.38 4.49
C ALA A 19 5.49 28.61 5.94
N VAL A 20 5.75 27.50 6.64
CA VAL A 20 5.98 27.49 8.09
C VAL A 20 7.31 26.81 8.37
N ARG A 21 8.16 27.46 9.17
CA ARG A 21 9.38 26.84 9.69
C ARG A 21 9.06 26.12 11.00
N HIS A 22 9.91 25.17 11.36
CA HIS A 22 9.82 24.49 12.65
C HIS A 22 10.32 25.37 13.81
N ASP A 23 11.02 26.47 13.52
CA ASP A 23 11.42 27.45 14.53
C ASP A 23 10.29 28.46 14.79
N ASP A 24 10.49 29.36 15.77
CA ASP A 24 9.49 30.35 16.18
C ASP A 24 9.33 31.52 15.19
N ARG A 25 9.90 31.44 13.97
CA ARG A 25 9.75 32.51 12.97
C ARG A 25 8.29 32.61 12.51
N PRO A 26 7.79 33.83 12.24
CA PRO A 26 6.45 34.00 11.66
C PRO A 26 6.34 33.28 10.31
N ALA A 27 5.18 32.67 10.06
CA ALA A 27 4.91 32.05 8.78
C ALA A 27 4.86 33.07 7.64
N ILE A 28 5.23 32.63 6.45
CA ILE A 28 5.04 33.36 5.20
C ILE A 28 3.66 32.97 4.69
N ARG A 29 2.72 33.92 4.64
CA ARG A 29 1.34 33.68 4.20
C ARG A 29 0.94 34.65 3.11
N CYS A 30 0.15 34.18 2.15
CA CYS A 30 -0.48 35.03 1.16
C CYS A 30 -1.82 35.55 1.70
N HIS A 31 -1.94 36.86 1.92
CA HIS A 31 -3.25 37.48 2.16
C HIS A 31 -3.72 38.22 0.90
N ARG A 32 -4.95 37.92 0.47
CA ARG A 32 -5.70 38.49 -0.67
C ARG A 32 -4.96 39.58 -1.46
N GLY A 33 -4.24 39.18 -2.51
CA GLY A 33 -3.68 40.07 -3.53
C GLY A 33 -2.16 40.16 -3.58
N ASP A 34 -1.44 39.63 -2.59
CA ASP A 34 0.01 39.80 -2.45
C ASP A 34 0.86 38.56 -2.79
N MET A 35 0.40 37.78 -3.77
CA MET A 35 1.05 36.51 -4.15
C MET A 35 2.52 36.71 -4.55
N GLU A 36 2.83 37.80 -5.28
CA GLU A 36 4.18 38.05 -5.80
C GLU A 36 5.20 38.37 -4.70
N ASP A 37 4.83 39.20 -3.71
CA ASP A 37 5.68 39.46 -2.53
C ASP A 37 5.81 38.20 -1.68
N THR A 38 4.72 37.47 -1.48
CA THR A 38 4.74 36.22 -0.72
C THR A 38 5.69 35.21 -1.35
N LEU A 39 5.67 35.04 -2.68
CA LEU A 39 6.61 34.19 -3.41
C LEU A 39 8.06 34.70 -3.33
N ALA A 40 8.29 36.02 -3.30
CA ALA A 40 9.61 36.60 -3.11
C ALA A 40 10.18 36.34 -1.71
N ARG A 41 9.36 36.48 -0.67
CA ARG A 41 9.71 36.12 0.71
C ARG A 41 9.98 34.63 0.84
N LEU A 42 9.16 33.78 0.21
CA LEU A 42 9.35 32.34 0.19
C LEU A 42 10.67 31.96 -0.49
N GLU A 43 10.99 32.57 -1.63
CA GLU A 43 12.24 32.34 -2.36
C GLU A 43 13.47 32.70 -1.51
N ALA A 44 13.42 33.85 -0.82
CA ALA A 44 14.50 34.28 0.07
C ALA A 44 14.69 33.30 1.24
N ASP A 45 13.61 32.85 1.89
CA ASP A 45 13.67 31.96 3.05
C ASP A 45 14.06 30.51 2.70
N LEU A 46 13.73 30.06 1.48
CA LEU A 46 14.17 28.77 0.94
C LEU A 46 15.69 28.68 0.78
N GLY A 47 16.38 29.79 0.55
CA GLY A 47 17.84 29.82 0.46
C GLY A 47 18.53 29.31 1.74
N GLU A 48 17.88 29.46 2.90
CA GLU A 48 18.35 28.97 4.20
C GLU A 48 17.77 27.58 4.57
N THR A 49 16.88 27.03 3.75
CA THR A 49 16.14 25.81 4.06
C THR A 49 16.83 24.59 3.48
N ARG A 50 17.16 23.63 4.35
CA ARG A 50 17.77 22.35 3.93
C ARG A 50 16.79 21.40 3.25
N HIS A 51 15.57 21.33 3.78
CA HIS A 51 14.52 20.43 3.31
C HIS A 51 13.16 21.13 3.32
N LEU A 52 12.46 20.99 2.20
CA LEU A 52 11.04 21.32 2.08
C LEU A 52 10.22 20.09 2.48
N ILE A 53 9.20 20.28 3.29
CA ILE A 53 8.36 19.19 3.81
C ILE A 53 6.91 19.53 3.46
N GLY A 54 6.07 18.53 3.25
CA GLY A 54 4.64 18.75 3.09
C GLY A 54 3.89 17.43 3.09
N HIS A 55 2.60 17.50 2.80
CA HIS A 55 1.74 16.33 2.63
C HIS A 55 1.19 16.33 1.20
N ASN A 56 1.62 15.37 0.37
CA ASN A 56 1.38 15.36 -1.08
C ASN A 56 2.14 16.45 -1.88
N ILE A 57 3.17 17.04 -1.27
CA ILE A 57 3.97 18.15 -1.81
C ILE A 57 4.63 17.84 -3.16
N LEU A 58 5.01 16.58 -3.42
CA LEU A 58 5.64 16.19 -4.67
C LEU A 58 4.70 16.25 -5.87
N ARG A 59 3.40 16.02 -5.65
CA ARG A 59 2.39 15.90 -6.71
C ARG A 59 1.44 17.09 -6.75
N HIS A 60 1.37 17.86 -5.68
CA HIS A 60 0.49 19.00 -5.55
C HIS A 60 1.31 20.30 -5.52
N ASP A 61 1.90 20.64 -4.38
CA ASP A 61 2.41 21.98 -4.12
C ASP A 61 3.61 22.34 -4.99
N LEU A 62 4.56 21.43 -5.17
CA LEU A 62 5.77 21.70 -5.96
C LEU A 62 5.48 21.99 -7.44
N PRO A 63 4.66 21.20 -8.16
CA PRO A 63 4.24 21.55 -9.52
C PRO A 63 3.62 22.96 -9.62
N HIS A 64 2.77 23.35 -8.67
CA HIS A 64 2.14 24.68 -8.67
C HIS A 64 3.13 25.79 -8.36
N LEU A 65 4.02 25.62 -7.36
CA LEU A 65 5.10 26.57 -7.06
C LEU A 65 6.06 26.72 -8.23
N ALA A 66 6.40 25.62 -8.91
CA ALA A 66 7.25 25.63 -10.09
C ALA A 66 6.62 26.42 -11.25
N ALA A 67 5.31 26.28 -11.44
CA ALA A 67 4.57 27.01 -12.47
C ALA A 67 4.46 28.52 -12.16
N LEU A 68 4.29 28.88 -10.88
CA LEU A 68 4.27 30.28 -10.45
C LEU A 68 5.65 30.93 -10.52
N ARG A 69 6.68 30.22 -10.05
CA ARG A 69 8.05 30.72 -10.01
C ARG A 69 9.07 29.59 -10.20
N PRO A 70 9.61 29.41 -11.41
CA PRO A 70 10.52 28.31 -11.75
C PRO A 70 11.77 28.18 -10.86
N ARG A 71 12.23 29.28 -10.25
CA ARG A 71 13.35 29.26 -9.30
C ARG A 71 13.03 28.50 -8.01
N LEU A 72 11.78 28.54 -7.54
CA LEU A 72 11.36 27.77 -6.35
C LEU A 72 11.49 26.27 -6.58
N ALA A 73 11.24 25.79 -7.81
CA ALA A 73 11.43 24.40 -8.19
C ALA A 73 12.90 23.95 -8.06
N GLN A 74 13.84 24.85 -8.34
CA GLN A 74 15.28 24.58 -8.21
C GLN A 74 15.75 24.55 -6.76
N LEU A 75 14.99 25.14 -5.83
CA LEU A 75 15.29 25.16 -4.40
C LEU A 75 14.70 23.94 -3.66
N ALA A 76 13.64 23.33 -4.21
CA ALA A 76 13.09 22.07 -3.73
C ALA A 76 13.91 20.84 -4.18
N LYS A 77 15.22 20.84 -3.94
CA LYS A 77 16.12 19.74 -4.39
C LYS A 77 15.98 18.45 -3.59
N ALA A 78 15.48 18.54 -2.36
CA ALA A 78 15.42 17.43 -1.42
C ALA A 78 14.12 17.48 -0.59
N PRO A 79 12.95 17.47 -1.26
CA PRO A 79 11.67 17.52 -0.57
C PRO A 79 11.42 16.23 0.23
N VAL A 80 10.64 16.35 1.29
CA VAL A 80 10.14 15.24 2.11
C VAL A 80 8.63 15.26 2.01
N ASP A 81 8.06 14.23 1.39
CA ASP A 81 6.63 14.07 1.30
C ASP A 81 6.14 13.10 2.38
N THR A 82 5.45 13.64 3.39
CA THR A 82 4.91 12.83 4.48
C THR A 82 3.83 11.86 4.00
N LEU A 83 3.13 12.15 2.88
CA LEU A 83 2.16 11.22 2.30
C LEU A 83 2.87 9.94 1.79
N TRP A 84 4.07 10.07 1.23
CA TRP A 84 4.85 8.93 0.74
C TRP A 84 5.42 8.07 1.86
N LEU A 85 5.77 8.69 2.99
CA LEU A 85 6.26 7.98 4.18
C LEU A 85 5.15 7.21 4.92
N ASN A 86 3.90 7.66 4.84
CA ASN A 86 2.78 7.11 5.60
C ASN A 86 2.59 5.59 5.46
N PRO A 87 2.52 5.00 4.25
CA PRO A 87 2.37 3.55 4.11
C PRO A 87 3.55 2.74 4.65
N LEU A 88 4.74 3.35 4.75
CA LEU A 88 5.93 2.71 5.34
C LEU A 88 5.93 2.82 6.86
N ALA A 89 5.51 3.98 7.40
CA ALA A 89 5.44 4.22 8.85
C ALA A 89 4.26 3.49 9.51
N PHE A 90 3.13 3.38 8.81
CA PHE A 90 1.88 2.84 9.36
C PHE A 90 1.23 1.83 8.40
N PRO A 91 1.90 0.71 8.08
CA PRO A 91 1.42 -0.21 7.04
C PRO A 91 0.05 -0.84 7.32
N ARG A 92 -0.36 -0.98 8.59
CA ARG A 92 -1.71 -1.46 8.98
C ARG A 92 -2.80 -0.40 8.86
N ASN A 93 -2.44 0.88 8.99
CA ASN A 93 -3.36 1.99 8.87
C ASN A 93 -2.64 3.15 8.15
N PRO A 94 -2.49 3.08 6.81
CA PRO A 94 -1.70 4.05 6.06
C PRO A 94 -2.25 5.49 6.08
N TYR A 95 -3.43 5.69 6.67
CA TYR A 95 -4.07 7.00 6.83
C TYR A 95 -3.93 7.56 8.26
N HIS A 96 -2.97 7.04 9.04
CA HIS A 96 -2.74 7.45 10.42
C HIS A 96 -2.63 9.00 10.57
N HIS A 97 -3.56 9.57 11.35
CA HIS A 97 -3.52 10.88 12.02
C HIS A 97 -3.77 12.20 11.29
N LEU A 98 -3.59 12.33 9.96
CA LEU A 98 -4.26 13.45 9.25
C LEU A 98 -5.79 13.24 9.17
N VAL A 99 -6.23 12.05 9.57
CA VAL A 99 -7.62 11.59 9.66
C VAL A 99 -8.34 12.02 10.95
N LYS A 100 -7.88 13.06 11.66
CA LYS A 100 -8.85 13.81 12.49
C LYS A 100 -9.76 14.71 11.66
N HIS A 101 -9.38 15.01 10.41
CA HIS A 101 -10.19 15.82 9.47
C HIS A 101 -10.67 15.06 8.22
N TYR A 102 -10.22 13.80 8.05
CA TYR A 102 -10.41 12.97 6.85
C TYR A 102 -10.94 11.57 7.18
N HIS A 103 -12.15 11.44 7.74
CA HIS A 103 -12.82 10.14 7.70
C HIS A 103 -13.43 9.92 6.29
N ASP A 104 -13.06 8.81 5.64
CA ASP A 104 -13.65 8.30 4.38
C ASP A 104 -13.46 9.12 3.10
N GLY A 105 -12.33 9.81 2.93
CA GLY A 105 -12.03 10.53 1.68
C GLY A 105 -13.03 11.66 1.37
N ARG A 106 -13.88 12.00 2.34
CA ARG A 106 -14.71 13.20 2.38
C ARG A 106 -14.05 14.12 3.39
N LEU A 107 -13.63 15.29 2.95
CA LEU A 107 -13.42 16.43 3.83
C LEU A 107 -14.65 16.53 4.75
N LEU A 108 -14.45 16.60 6.07
CA LEU A 108 -15.53 17.05 6.95
C LEU A 108 -16.02 18.40 6.42
N SER A 109 -17.19 18.40 5.78
CA SER A 109 -17.85 19.59 5.29
C SER A 109 -18.10 20.52 6.48
N GLY A 110 -17.27 21.55 6.65
CA GLY A 110 -17.38 22.49 7.77
C GLY A 110 -16.06 23.05 8.32
N HIS A 111 -14.90 22.47 8.02
CA HIS A 111 -13.62 23.11 8.35
C HIS A 111 -13.21 24.10 7.25
N VAL A 112 -12.81 25.31 7.65
CA VAL A 112 -12.21 26.31 6.77
C VAL A 112 -10.80 25.80 6.44
N ASN A 113 -10.52 25.56 5.16
CA ASN A 113 -9.16 25.27 4.68
C ASN A 113 -8.22 26.40 5.13
N ASP A 114 -7.19 26.07 5.92
CA ASP A 114 -6.20 27.01 6.43
C ASP A 114 -4.80 26.45 6.15
N PRO A 115 -4.11 26.92 5.08
CA PRO A 115 -2.85 26.35 4.66
C PRO A 115 -1.76 26.49 5.74
N GLU A 116 -1.85 27.46 6.66
CA GLU A 116 -0.89 27.50 7.77
C GLU A 116 -1.12 26.37 8.77
N ALA A 117 -2.38 26.12 9.14
CA ALA A 117 -2.72 25.05 10.07
C ALA A 117 -2.26 23.70 9.49
N ASP A 118 -2.50 23.47 8.20
CA ASP A 118 -2.09 22.27 7.50
C ASP A 118 -0.56 22.17 7.38
N ALA A 119 0.13 23.26 7.01
CA ALA A 119 1.59 23.30 6.99
C ALA A 119 2.22 23.05 8.38
N ARG A 120 1.60 23.49 9.47
CA ARG A 120 2.05 23.19 10.85
C ARG A 120 1.84 21.72 11.19
N LEU A 121 0.69 21.15 10.86
CA LEU A 121 0.33 19.77 11.16
C LEU A 121 1.29 18.74 10.53
N VAL A 122 1.90 19.08 9.39
CA VAL A 122 2.94 18.27 8.75
C VAL A 122 4.12 17.96 9.69
N PHE A 123 4.50 18.86 10.59
CA PHE A 123 5.57 18.60 11.55
C PHE A 123 5.17 17.54 12.59
N ASP A 124 3.94 17.61 13.10
CA ASP A 124 3.40 16.59 14.01
C ASP A 124 3.30 15.23 13.32
N VAL A 125 2.88 15.20 12.05
CA VAL A 125 2.84 13.98 11.24
C VAL A 125 4.24 13.40 11.09
N LEU A 126 5.24 14.22 10.76
CA LEU A 126 6.61 13.76 10.59
C LEU A 126 7.21 13.25 11.92
N GLU A 127 6.93 13.90 13.06
CA GLU A 127 7.40 13.40 14.36
C GLU A 127 6.77 12.04 14.72
N ASN A 128 5.47 11.87 14.43
CA ASN A 128 4.82 10.57 14.58
C ASN A 128 5.44 9.49 13.68
N GLN A 129 5.78 9.86 12.43
CA GLN A 129 6.49 8.96 11.51
C GLN A 129 7.88 8.61 12.04
N PHE A 130 8.64 9.59 12.59
CA PHE A 130 9.93 9.32 13.23
C PHE A 130 9.78 8.38 14.42
N ALA A 131 8.80 8.58 15.30
CA ALA A 131 8.54 7.68 16.42
C ALA A 131 8.24 6.25 15.95
N SER A 132 7.42 6.10 14.91
CA SER A 132 7.13 4.79 14.30
C SER A 132 8.39 4.15 13.69
N PHE A 133 9.14 4.90 12.88
CA PHE A 133 10.37 4.38 12.26
C PHE A 133 11.47 4.06 13.27
N ARG A 134 11.60 4.80 14.38
CA ARG A 134 12.53 4.48 15.48
C ARG A 134 12.12 3.17 16.17
N THR A 135 10.83 2.98 16.40
CA THR A 135 10.28 1.72 16.92
C THR A 135 10.60 0.56 15.98
N LEU A 136 10.29 0.72 14.69
CA LEU A 136 10.63 -0.27 13.65
C LEU A 136 12.13 -0.54 13.56
N ASN A 137 12.98 0.48 13.68
CA ASN A 137 14.43 0.32 13.65
C ASN A 137 14.95 -0.52 14.82
N THR A 138 14.21 -0.54 15.93
CA THR A 138 14.52 -1.36 17.11
C THR A 138 13.96 -2.78 16.98
N THR A 139 12.70 -2.92 16.54
CA THR A 139 12.01 -4.22 16.51
C THR A 139 12.26 -5.04 15.24
N ALA A 140 12.51 -4.36 14.12
CA ALA A 140 12.69 -4.94 12.80
C ALA A 140 13.70 -4.10 11.98
N PRO A 141 14.99 -4.02 12.39
CA PRO A 141 15.99 -3.15 11.78
C PRO A 141 16.16 -3.38 10.27
N ASP A 142 16.03 -4.62 9.81
CA ASP A 142 16.08 -4.95 8.39
C ASP A 142 15.03 -4.17 7.57
N THR A 143 13.84 -3.93 8.13
CA THR A 143 12.78 -3.15 7.48
C THR A 143 13.24 -1.72 7.19
N VAL A 144 13.84 -1.07 8.18
CA VAL A 144 14.31 0.32 8.03
C VAL A 144 15.56 0.39 7.15
N VAL A 145 16.43 -0.63 7.18
CA VAL A 145 17.54 -0.77 6.22
C VAL A 145 17.02 -0.87 4.79
N ALA A 146 16.03 -1.72 4.54
CA ALA A 146 15.42 -1.88 3.23
C ALA A 146 14.75 -0.58 2.77
N TYR A 147 13.93 0.07 3.62
CA TYR A 147 13.27 1.34 3.27
C TYR A 147 14.27 2.44 2.97
N HIS A 148 15.30 2.62 3.81
CA HIS A 148 16.33 3.61 3.59
C HIS A 148 16.96 3.40 2.20
N TYR A 149 17.42 2.20 1.87
CA TYR A 149 18.03 1.97 0.55
C TYR A 149 17.04 2.14 -0.62
N LEU A 150 15.81 1.64 -0.50
CA LEU A 150 14.84 1.62 -1.59
C LEU A 150 14.30 3.01 -1.92
N THR A 151 14.18 3.90 -0.94
CA THR A 151 13.53 5.21 -1.10
C THR A 151 14.51 6.34 -1.38
N THR A 152 15.80 6.04 -1.62
CA THR A 152 16.88 7.02 -1.79
C THR A 152 17.68 6.84 -3.09
N ARG A 153 17.01 6.38 -4.15
CA ARG A 153 17.65 6.01 -5.42
C ARG A 153 17.46 7.06 -6.52
N GLY A 154 16.47 7.93 -6.40
CA GLY A 154 16.18 9.02 -7.32
C GLY A 154 16.93 10.31 -6.97
N GLU A 155 16.95 11.24 -7.94
CA GLU A 155 17.70 12.51 -7.81
C GLU A 155 17.12 13.44 -6.72
N GLN A 156 15.81 13.38 -6.49
CA GLN A 156 15.10 14.21 -5.51
C GLN A 156 14.97 13.55 -4.13
N ASP A 157 15.46 12.32 -3.96
CA ASP A 157 15.20 11.54 -2.74
C ASP A 157 16.10 11.90 -1.55
N ARG A 158 16.95 12.92 -1.68
CA ARG A 158 17.84 13.38 -0.61
C ARG A 158 17.09 13.80 0.66
N GLY A 159 15.82 14.20 0.54
CA GLY A 159 14.97 14.46 1.70
C GLY A 159 14.67 13.18 2.48
N PHE A 160 14.31 12.11 1.78
CA PHE A 160 14.07 10.80 2.39
C PHE A 160 15.34 10.18 2.98
N ASP A 161 16.50 10.37 2.33
CA ASP A 161 17.81 9.99 2.89
C ASP A 161 18.08 10.66 4.24
N ALA A 162 17.76 11.96 4.36
CA ALA A 162 17.88 12.68 5.62
C ALA A 162 16.94 12.12 6.70
N VAL A 163 15.71 11.77 6.35
CA VAL A 163 14.72 11.13 7.25
C VAL A 163 15.27 9.82 7.80
N PHE A 164 15.71 8.89 6.93
CA PHE A 164 16.17 7.59 7.39
C PHE A 164 17.56 7.63 8.01
N SER A 165 18.42 8.56 7.62
CA SER A 165 19.70 8.81 8.30
C SER A 165 19.46 9.34 9.72
N HIS A 166 18.48 10.22 9.92
CA HIS A 166 18.09 10.70 11.24
C HIS A 166 17.53 9.58 12.12
N VAL A 167 16.66 8.72 11.56
CA VAL A 167 16.10 7.57 12.29
C VAL A 167 17.17 6.54 12.66
N ARG A 168 18.06 6.19 11.72
CA ARG A 168 19.04 5.11 11.91
C ARG A 168 20.33 5.55 12.60
N GLY A 169 20.66 6.84 12.57
CA GLY A 169 21.97 7.35 12.98
C GLY A 169 23.12 6.88 12.08
N LEU A 170 22.80 6.39 10.87
CA LEU A 170 23.74 5.79 9.91
C LEU A 170 23.44 6.32 8.51
N SER A 171 24.48 6.36 7.67
CA SER A 171 24.32 6.68 6.26
C SER A 171 23.52 5.62 5.50
N MET A 172 23.15 5.96 4.27
CA MET A 172 22.51 5.05 3.33
C MET A 172 23.24 3.68 3.28
N PRO A 173 22.51 2.56 3.41
CA PRO A 173 23.09 1.23 3.26
C PRO A 173 23.67 0.99 1.88
N SER A 174 24.60 0.05 1.79
CA SER A 174 25.04 -0.52 0.52
C SER A 174 23.93 -1.40 -0.11
N ALA A 175 24.04 -1.62 -1.42
CA ALA A 175 23.16 -2.55 -2.12
C ALA A 175 23.22 -3.99 -1.56
N SER A 176 24.38 -4.40 -1.05
CA SER A 176 24.55 -5.72 -0.43
C SER A 176 23.76 -5.84 0.87
N GLU A 177 23.88 -4.84 1.76
CA GLU A 177 23.13 -4.80 3.02
C GLU A 177 21.63 -4.77 2.77
N ALA A 178 21.17 -3.96 1.82
CA ALA A 178 19.76 -3.89 1.45
C ALA A 178 19.21 -5.22 0.90
N ARG A 179 19.96 -5.90 0.03
CA ARG A 179 19.56 -7.23 -0.49
C ARG A 179 19.49 -8.27 0.62
N GLN A 180 20.43 -8.26 1.56
CA GLN A 180 20.43 -9.19 2.69
C GLN A 180 19.25 -8.93 3.64
N ALA A 181 18.97 -7.66 3.94
CA ALA A 181 17.81 -7.26 4.74
C ALA A 181 16.50 -7.72 4.06
N LEU A 182 16.35 -7.46 2.75
CA LEU A 182 15.19 -7.90 1.97
C LEU A 182 15.03 -9.43 1.96
N ARG A 183 16.11 -10.20 1.83
CA ARG A 183 16.06 -11.67 1.92
C ARG A 183 15.48 -12.12 3.27
N ARG A 184 15.94 -11.54 4.37
CA ARG A 184 15.49 -11.91 5.72
C ARG A 184 14.02 -11.52 5.95
N LEU A 185 13.63 -10.32 5.51
CA LEU A 185 12.24 -9.85 5.65
C LEU A 185 11.23 -10.67 4.85
N LEU A 186 11.64 -11.14 3.68
CA LEU A 186 10.76 -11.86 2.76
C LEU A 186 10.82 -13.39 2.95
N ALA A 187 11.75 -13.89 3.76
CA ALA A 187 11.91 -15.33 4.00
C ALA A 187 10.62 -15.92 4.61
N GLY A 188 10.09 -16.96 3.95
CA GLY A 188 8.87 -17.65 4.40
C GLY A 188 7.55 -16.92 4.11
N GLU A 189 7.60 -15.63 3.78
CA GLU A 189 6.41 -14.81 3.51
C GLU A 189 6.05 -14.68 2.02
N VAL A 190 6.94 -15.12 1.13
CA VAL A 190 6.74 -15.02 -0.33
C VAL A 190 7.43 -16.19 -1.05
N CYS A 191 7.17 -16.30 -2.34
CA CYS A 191 7.84 -17.24 -3.23
C CYS A 191 9.36 -17.01 -3.26
N ALA A 192 10.13 -17.99 -2.80
CA ALA A 192 11.60 -17.92 -2.71
C ALA A 192 12.25 -17.69 -4.09
N THR A 193 11.76 -18.36 -5.14
CA THR A 193 12.26 -18.17 -6.51
C THR A 193 11.99 -16.75 -7.04
N ALA A 194 10.83 -16.17 -6.70
CA ALA A 194 10.48 -14.82 -7.11
C ALA A 194 11.34 -13.76 -6.40
N VAL A 195 11.77 -14.01 -5.15
CA VAL A 195 12.66 -13.14 -4.40
C VAL A 195 14.02 -13.02 -5.06
N GLU A 196 14.64 -14.12 -5.48
CA GLU A 196 15.98 -14.02 -6.10
C GLU A 196 15.97 -13.18 -7.38
N SER A 197 14.97 -13.35 -8.25
CA SER A 197 14.80 -12.48 -9.42
C SER A 197 14.47 -11.02 -9.08
N LEU A 198 13.83 -10.76 -7.93
CA LEU A 198 13.58 -9.41 -7.46
C LEU A 198 14.88 -8.74 -7.01
N LEU A 199 15.74 -9.45 -6.28
CA LEU A 199 16.98 -8.92 -5.68
C LEU A 199 18.00 -8.44 -6.72
N GLU A 200 17.97 -9.03 -7.92
CA GLU A 200 18.73 -8.57 -9.08
C GLU A 200 18.35 -7.14 -9.49
N ARG A 201 17.09 -6.75 -9.27
CA ARG A 201 16.51 -5.47 -9.72
C ARG A 201 16.41 -4.40 -8.61
N VAL A 202 16.80 -4.72 -7.38
CA VAL A 202 16.70 -3.83 -6.20
C VAL A 202 17.43 -2.49 -6.39
N GLY A 203 18.51 -2.46 -7.18
CA GLY A 203 19.28 -1.24 -7.41
C GLY A 203 18.67 -0.24 -8.41
N ALA A 204 17.62 -0.64 -9.14
CA ALA A 204 17.03 0.16 -10.20
C ALA A 204 16.15 1.30 -9.61
N PRO A 205 16.42 2.59 -9.91
CA PRO A 205 15.74 3.71 -9.27
C PRO A 205 14.21 3.67 -9.35
N GLN A 206 13.67 3.28 -10.51
CA GLN A 206 12.23 3.18 -10.75
C GLN A 206 11.53 2.10 -9.92
N MET A 207 12.28 1.13 -9.38
CA MET A 207 11.73 0.03 -8.57
C MET A 207 11.74 0.31 -7.07
N GLY A 208 12.45 1.34 -6.63
CA GLY A 208 12.67 1.66 -5.22
C GLY A 208 11.36 1.82 -4.43
N TRP A 209 10.61 2.87 -4.74
CA TRP A 209 9.31 3.14 -4.11
C TRP A 209 8.27 2.02 -4.28
N PRO A 210 8.02 1.47 -5.48
CA PRO A 210 7.13 0.32 -5.63
C PRO A 210 7.48 -0.86 -4.74
N LEU A 211 8.77 -1.17 -4.61
CA LEU A 211 9.22 -2.27 -3.77
C LEU A 211 9.12 -1.93 -2.27
N ALA A 212 9.42 -0.69 -1.86
CA ALA A 212 9.23 -0.26 -0.47
C ALA A 212 7.77 -0.44 -0.03
N TYR A 213 6.82 -0.02 -0.87
CA TYR A 213 5.38 -0.22 -0.61
C TYR A 213 4.96 -1.68 -0.62
N ALA A 214 5.50 -2.50 -1.53
CA ALA A 214 5.24 -3.93 -1.53
C ALA A 214 5.74 -4.61 -0.24
N VAL A 215 6.96 -4.29 0.21
CA VAL A 215 7.53 -4.81 1.46
C VAL A 215 6.73 -4.33 2.68
N ALA A 216 6.31 -3.06 2.70
CA ALA A 216 5.46 -2.53 3.75
C ALA A 216 4.10 -3.22 3.83
N TRP A 217 3.50 -3.53 2.69
CA TRP A 217 2.24 -4.29 2.68
C TRP A 217 2.45 -5.75 3.13
N ILE A 218 3.54 -6.40 2.68
CA ILE A 218 3.85 -7.80 3.01
C ILE A 218 4.10 -7.97 4.52
N SER A 219 4.77 -7.01 5.18
CA SER A 219 5.11 -7.11 6.61
C SER A 219 3.89 -7.14 7.55
N VAL A 220 2.70 -6.83 7.03
CA VAL A 220 1.43 -6.81 7.75
C VAL A 220 0.36 -7.63 7.03
N ALA A 221 0.73 -8.44 6.04
CA ALA A 221 -0.22 -9.26 5.30
C ALA A 221 -0.92 -10.28 6.20
N GLY A 222 -2.19 -10.59 5.90
CA GLY A 222 -3.03 -11.47 6.73
C GLY A 222 -3.91 -10.75 7.77
N GLY A 223 -3.84 -9.42 7.87
CA GLY A 223 -4.79 -8.58 8.60
C GLY A 223 -5.54 -7.60 7.68
N ASP A 224 -6.04 -6.48 8.21
CA ASP A 224 -6.78 -5.42 7.49
C ASP A 224 -5.90 -4.55 6.57
N SER A 225 -4.81 -5.11 6.05
CA SER A 225 -3.78 -4.36 5.32
C SER A 225 -4.25 -4.04 3.90
N VAL A 226 -4.64 -2.79 3.68
CA VAL A 226 -5.07 -2.27 2.37
C VAL A 226 -3.97 -1.39 1.79
N MET A 227 -3.53 -1.71 0.57
CA MET A 227 -2.67 -0.79 -0.19
C MET A 227 -3.49 0.45 -0.56
N PRO A 228 -3.07 1.66 -0.17
CA PRO A 228 -3.84 2.87 -0.44
C PRO A 228 -4.12 3.02 -1.94
N PRO A 229 -5.32 3.48 -2.36
CA PRO A 229 -5.65 3.65 -3.77
C PRO A 229 -4.67 4.56 -4.51
N TRP A 230 -4.19 5.63 -3.87
CA TRP A 230 -3.20 6.52 -4.47
C TRP A 230 -1.86 5.80 -4.73
N VAL A 231 -1.43 4.89 -3.84
CA VAL A 231 -0.24 4.06 -4.08
C VAL A 231 -0.46 3.15 -5.28
N ARG A 232 -1.62 2.50 -5.38
CA ARG A 232 -1.94 1.62 -6.53
C ARG A 232 -1.97 2.38 -7.86
N MET A 233 -2.46 3.61 -7.85
CA MET A 233 -2.54 4.45 -9.05
C MET A 233 -1.17 5.01 -9.45
N GLN A 234 -0.37 5.47 -8.49
CA GLN A 234 0.92 6.10 -8.75
C GLN A 234 2.07 5.09 -8.91
N PHE A 235 2.00 3.96 -8.21
CA PHE A 235 3.00 2.89 -8.21
C PHE A 235 2.33 1.54 -8.52
N PRO A 236 1.79 1.35 -9.74
CA PRO A 236 1.10 0.11 -10.10
C PRO A 236 2.00 -1.13 -9.98
N ASP A 237 3.32 -0.94 -10.09
CA ASP A 237 4.29 -2.00 -9.89
C ASP A 237 4.31 -2.55 -8.45
N ALA A 238 3.90 -1.78 -7.43
CA ALA A 238 3.81 -2.29 -6.06
C ALA A 238 2.80 -3.46 -5.97
N ALA A 239 1.62 -3.30 -6.59
CA ALA A 239 0.61 -4.36 -6.65
C ALA A 239 1.07 -5.54 -7.52
N ARG A 240 1.76 -5.28 -8.63
CA ARG A 240 2.32 -6.35 -9.50
C ARG A 240 3.41 -7.14 -8.77
N LEU A 241 4.24 -6.48 -7.97
CA LEU A 241 5.27 -7.12 -7.14
C LEU A 241 4.63 -8.04 -6.10
N ILE A 242 3.61 -7.57 -5.37
CA ILE A 242 2.86 -8.41 -4.43
C ILE A 242 2.29 -9.64 -5.14
N LYS A 243 1.65 -9.45 -6.30
CA LYS A 243 1.11 -10.57 -7.10
C LYS A 243 2.20 -11.56 -7.50
N ARG A 244 3.34 -11.08 -8.02
CA ARG A 244 4.46 -11.92 -8.44
C ARG A 244 5.08 -12.69 -7.27
N LEU A 245 5.21 -12.03 -6.12
CA LEU A 245 5.83 -12.61 -4.92
C LEU A 245 4.89 -13.59 -4.21
N ARG A 246 3.57 -13.35 -4.19
CA ARG A 246 2.63 -14.09 -3.33
C ARG A 246 1.58 -14.91 -4.08
N ASP A 247 1.16 -14.54 -5.28
CA ASP A 247 0.07 -15.19 -6.05
C ASP A 247 0.57 -15.91 -7.33
N THR A 248 1.86 -15.85 -7.65
CA THR A 248 2.47 -16.59 -8.77
C THR A 248 3.35 -17.72 -8.23
N ALA A 249 2.81 -18.94 -8.22
CA ALA A 249 3.51 -20.10 -7.69
C ALA A 249 4.70 -20.51 -8.57
N CYS A 250 5.81 -20.89 -7.95
CA CYS A 250 6.90 -21.59 -8.62
C CYS A 250 6.78 -23.11 -8.44
N ASP A 251 7.47 -23.87 -9.29
CA ASP A 251 7.50 -25.34 -9.23
C ASP A 251 8.60 -25.91 -8.34
N ALA A 252 9.42 -25.05 -7.72
CA ALA A 252 10.49 -25.48 -6.82
C ALA A 252 9.92 -26.22 -5.59
N ALA A 253 10.46 -27.41 -5.31
CA ALA A 253 10.00 -28.29 -4.24
C ALA A 253 10.33 -27.76 -2.83
N ASP A 254 11.40 -26.98 -2.71
CA ASP A 254 11.89 -26.36 -1.47
C ASP A 254 11.25 -24.99 -1.16
N CYS A 255 10.40 -24.47 -2.05
CA CYS A 255 9.70 -23.21 -1.82
C CYS A 255 8.50 -23.39 -0.86
N SER A 256 8.77 -23.25 0.44
CA SER A 256 7.77 -23.42 1.51
C SER A 256 6.50 -22.59 1.29
N TRP A 257 6.64 -21.31 0.93
CA TRP A 257 5.50 -20.42 0.65
C TRP A 257 4.58 -20.99 -0.42
N CYS A 258 5.12 -21.38 -1.59
CA CYS A 258 4.29 -21.88 -2.69
C CYS A 258 3.69 -23.25 -2.37
N ARG A 259 4.46 -24.12 -1.71
CA ARG A 259 3.97 -25.44 -1.28
C ARG A 259 2.93 -25.35 -0.17
N GLU A 260 2.83 -24.23 0.54
CA GLU A 260 1.82 -23.98 1.57
C GLU A 260 0.60 -23.25 1.02
N LYS A 261 0.82 -22.12 0.36
CA LYS A 261 -0.23 -21.16 -0.01
C LYS A 261 -0.86 -21.40 -1.38
N SER A 262 -0.20 -22.18 -2.24
CA SER A 262 -0.69 -22.51 -3.58
C SER A 262 -1.10 -23.98 -3.74
N ASP A 263 -1.23 -24.71 -2.63
CA ASP A 263 -1.68 -26.11 -2.61
C ASP A 263 -3.20 -26.18 -2.30
N PRO A 264 -4.02 -26.76 -3.20
CA PRO A 264 -5.46 -26.92 -3.00
C PRO A 264 -5.85 -27.71 -1.76
N LEU A 265 -5.12 -28.78 -1.44
CA LEU A 265 -5.45 -29.66 -0.30
C LEU A 265 -5.13 -28.97 1.02
N LYS A 266 -4.01 -28.25 1.09
CA LYS A 266 -3.70 -27.44 2.28
C LYS A 266 -4.71 -26.31 2.48
N ALA A 267 -5.14 -25.67 1.40
CA ALA A 267 -6.18 -24.64 1.48
C ALA A 267 -7.53 -25.23 1.94
N LEU A 268 -7.90 -26.43 1.45
CA LEU A 268 -9.09 -27.14 1.89
C LEU A 268 -9.05 -27.47 3.38
N SER A 269 -7.94 -28.06 3.84
CA SER A 269 -7.73 -28.40 5.25
C SER A 269 -7.75 -27.14 6.14
N ARG A 270 -7.05 -26.08 5.73
CA ARG A 270 -6.98 -24.83 6.49
C ARG A 270 -8.33 -24.15 6.69
N TRP A 271 -9.14 -24.07 5.64
CA TRP A 271 -10.39 -23.29 5.67
C TRP A 271 -11.61 -24.10 6.08
N PHE A 272 -11.60 -25.41 5.82
CA PHE A 272 -12.78 -26.26 6.03
C PHE A 272 -12.49 -27.52 6.87
N GLY A 273 -11.24 -27.79 7.24
CA GLY A 273 -10.89 -28.93 8.10
C GLY A 273 -11.00 -30.29 7.42
N PHE A 274 -11.07 -30.36 6.09
CA PHE A 274 -11.14 -31.63 5.36
C PHE A 274 -9.76 -32.09 4.90
N ASP A 275 -9.52 -33.41 5.01
CA ASP A 275 -8.25 -34.03 4.60
C ASP A 275 -8.12 -34.25 3.08
N GLY A 276 -9.23 -34.13 2.34
CA GLY A 276 -9.23 -34.34 0.90
C GLY A 276 -10.52 -33.94 0.21
N PHE A 277 -10.41 -33.69 -1.09
CA PHE A 277 -11.57 -33.46 -1.96
C PHE A 277 -12.36 -34.76 -2.17
N ARG A 278 -13.62 -34.64 -2.59
CA ARG A 278 -14.43 -35.82 -2.90
C ARG A 278 -13.80 -36.58 -4.06
N PRO A 279 -13.59 -37.90 -3.95
CA PRO A 279 -12.86 -38.67 -4.95
C PRO A 279 -13.59 -38.76 -6.31
N ILE A 280 -14.91 -38.54 -6.34
CA ILE A 280 -15.74 -38.62 -7.55
C ILE A 280 -16.62 -37.37 -7.66
N PRO A 281 -16.79 -36.78 -8.87
CA PRO A 281 -16.14 -37.18 -10.13
C PRO A 281 -14.63 -36.90 -10.13
N ALA A 282 -13.89 -37.68 -10.89
CA ALA A 282 -12.45 -37.52 -11.13
C ALA A 282 -12.18 -37.20 -12.60
N ASP A 283 -11.03 -36.60 -12.88
CA ASP A 283 -10.53 -36.42 -14.25
C ASP A 283 -9.92 -37.72 -14.81
N ALA A 284 -9.39 -37.66 -16.04
CA ALA A 284 -8.83 -38.82 -16.74
C ALA A 284 -7.61 -39.42 -16.02
N ASP A 285 -6.92 -38.63 -15.20
CA ASP A 285 -5.75 -39.05 -14.43
C ASP A 285 -6.14 -39.54 -13.02
N GLY A 286 -7.43 -39.62 -12.71
CA GLY A 286 -7.96 -40.05 -11.42
C GLY A 286 -7.89 -38.97 -10.33
N ARG A 287 -7.56 -37.72 -10.68
CA ARG A 287 -7.56 -36.61 -9.72
C ARG A 287 -8.99 -36.14 -9.45
N PRO A 288 -9.39 -35.88 -8.19
CA PRO A 288 -10.69 -35.30 -7.88
C PRO A 288 -10.99 -34.06 -8.72
N LEU A 289 -12.15 -34.01 -9.37
CA LEU A 289 -12.50 -32.91 -10.26
C LEU A 289 -12.63 -31.58 -9.49
N GLN A 290 -13.05 -31.63 -8.21
CA GLN A 290 -13.05 -30.46 -7.34
C GLN A 290 -11.64 -29.91 -7.14
N GLU A 291 -10.67 -30.77 -6.86
CA GLU A 291 -9.28 -30.39 -6.66
C GLU A 291 -8.71 -29.75 -7.93
N ARG A 292 -8.99 -30.35 -9.10
CA ARG A 292 -8.56 -29.80 -10.39
C ARG A 292 -9.12 -28.39 -10.60
N ILE A 293 -10.42 -28.18 -10.36
CA ILE A 293 -11.05 -26.86 -10.51
C ILE A 293 -10.45 -25.85 -9.55
N VAL A 294 -10.23 -26.23 -8.29
CA VAL A 294 -9.64 -25.36 -7.28
C VAL A 294 -8.20 -24.96 -7.65
N ASP A 295 -7.38 -25.91 -8.11
CA ASP A 295 -6.00 -25.66 -8.55
C ASP A 295 -5.95 -24.65 -9.70
N GLU A 296 -6.75 -24.87 -10.74
CA GLU A 296 -6.86 -23.97 -11.89
C GLU A 296 -7.37 -22.57 -11.46
N GLY A 297 -8.38 -22.51 -10.58
CA GLY A 297 -8.90 -21.26 -10.03
C GLY A 297 -7.87 -20.51 -9.17
N MET A 298 -7.09 -21.23 -8.36
CA MET A 298 -6.00 -20.67 -7.55
C MET A 298 -4.86 -20.11 -8.40
N ARG A 299 -4.60 -20.71 -9.57
CA ARG A 299 -3.66 -20.20 -10.60
C ARG A 299 -4.21 -19.01 -11.38
N GLY A 300 -5.51 -18.75 -11.28
CA GLY A 300 -6.18 -17.65 -11.97
C GLY A 300 -6.54 -17.96 -13.42
N ASN A 301 -6.65 -19.24 -13.77
CA ASN A 301 -7.06 -19.68 -15.10
C ASN A 301 -8.59 -19.58 -15.26
N SER A 302 -9.04 -19.20 -16.46
CA SER A 302 -10.46 -19.24 -16.82
C SER A 302 -10.90 -20.67 -17.09
N LEU A 303 -12.00 -21.11 -16.47
CA LEU A 303 -12.46 -22.50 -16.56
C LEU A 303 -13.98 -22.61 -16.51
N LEU A 304 -14.52 -23.71 -17.07
CA LEU A 304 -15.92 -24.12 -16.95
C LEU A 304 -15.97 -25.44 -16.16
N GLY A 305 -16.44 -25.38 -14.92
CA GLY A 305 -16.61 -26.56 -14.07
C GLY A 305 -18.05 -27.05 -14.08
N ILE A 306 -18.29 -28.23 -14.64
CA ILE A 306 -19.61 -28.90 -14.59
C ILE A 306 -19.55 -30.03 -13.57
N LEU A 307 -20.30 -29.91 -12.48
CA LEU A 307 -20.41 -30.99 -11.49
C LEU A 307 -21.89 -31.31 -11.20
N PRO A 308 -22.23 -32.55 -10.81
CA PRO A 308 -23.58 -32.92 -10.35
C PRO A 308 -24.02 -32.17 -9.10
N THR A 309 -25.33 -32.04 -8.85
CA THR A 309 -25.85 -31.43 -7.61
C THR A 309 -25.45 -32.25 -6.38
N GLY A 310 -25.26 -31.60 -5.22
CA GLY A 310 -24.83 -32.26 -3.98
C GLY A 310 -23.34 -32.60 -3.88
N THR A 311 -22.57 -32.43 -4.95
CA THR A 311 -21.11 -32.70 -4.96
C THR A 311 -20.26 -31.63 -4.28
N GLY A 312 -20.85 -30.57 -3.73
CA GLY A 312 -20.10 -29.50 -3.06
C GLY A 312 -19.44 -28.50 -4.01
N LYS A 313 -20.17 -28.06 -5.06
CA LYS A 313 -19.68 -27.09 -6.05
C LYS A 313 -19.15 -25.78 -5.46
N SER A 314 -19.65 -25.37 -4.30
CA SER A 314 -19.26 -24.10 -3.68
C SER A 314 -17.79 -24.02 -3.31
N VAL A 315 -17.22 -25.14 -2.86
CA VAL A 315 -15.81 -25.21 -2.46
C VAL A 315 -14.87 -24.83 -3.61
N CYS A 316 -15.31 -25.11 -4.86
CA CYS A 316 -14.56 -24.86 -6.08
C CYS A 316 -14.32 -23.38 -6.37
N TYR A 317 -15.16 -22.47 -5.87
CA TYR A 317 -14.93 -21.03 -5.97
C TYR A 317 -14.58 -20.37 -4.64
N GLN A 318 -15.01 -20.95 -3.50
CA GLN A 318 -14.69 -20.45 -2.17
C GLN A 318 -13.19 -20.58 -1.85
N ILE A 319 -12.58 -21.73 -2.13
CA ILE A 319 -11.14 -21.91 -1.85
C ILE A 319 -10.28 -20.93 -2.68
N PRO A 320 -10.44 -20.81 -4.02
CA PRO A 320 -9.70 -19.83 -4.78
C PRO A 320 -9.90 -18.39 -4.28
N ALA A 321 -11.13 -18.02 -3.91
CA ALA A 321 -11.44 -16.70 -3.35
C ALA A 321 -10.65 -16.42 -2.07
N LEU A 322 -10.72 -17.35 -1.11
CA LEU A 322 -10.06 -17.22 0.19
C LEU A 322 -8.53 -17.28 0.07
N ALA A 323 -8.02 -18.14 -0.82
CA ALA A 323 -6.59 -18.24 -1.09
C ALA A 323 -6.04 -16.95 -1.73
N LYS A 324 -6.79 -16.32 -2.63
CA LYS A 324 -6.40 -15.02 -3.22
C LYS A 324 -6.53 -13.87 -2.22
N PHE A 325 -7.56 -13.89 -1.38
CA PHE A 325 -7.69 -12.94 -0.27
C PHE A 325 -6.49 -13.03 0.69
N ASP A 326 -6.12 -14.21 1.15
CA ASP A 326 -4.97 -14.41 2.04
C ASP A 326 -3.62 -14.05 1.41
N ARG A 327 -3.42 -14.38 0.13
CA ARG A 327 -2.14 -14.13 -0.55
C ARG A 327 -1.94 -12.64 -0.86
N ILE A 328 -2.97 -11.94 -1.33
CA ILE A 328 -2.83 -10.59 -1.92
C ILE A 328 -3.96 -9.62 -1.57
N GLY A 329 -4.86 -9.94 -0.63
CA GLY A 329 -6.01 -9.10 -0.28
C GLY A 329 -7.03 -8.96 -1.41
N ALA A 330 -7.13 -9.94 -2.30
CA ALA A 330 -8.03 -9.85 -3.47
C ALA A 330 -9.50 -9.95 -3.07
N LEU A 331 -10.32 -9.03 -3.58
CA LEU A 331 -11.78 -9.16 -3.55
C LEU A 331 -12.22 -10.15 -4.64
N THR A 332 -13.07 -11.11 -4.27
CA THR A 332 -13.70 -12.03 -5.21
C THR A 332 -15.20 -11.76 -5.28
N VAL A 333 -15.72 -11.61 -6.50
CA VAL A 333 -17.15 -11.43 -6.75
C VAL A 333 -17.74 -12.74 -7.25
N VAL A 334 -18.69 -13.30 -6.51
CA VAL A 334 -19.43 -14.50 -6.90
C VAL A 334 -20.84 -14.09 -7.30
N ILE A 335 -21.20 -14.36 -8.56
CA ILE A 335 -22.54 -14.06 -9.08
C ILE A 335 -23.40 -15.30 -8.92
N SER A 336 -24.41 -15.21 -8.05
CA SER A 336 -25.38 -16.28 -7.81
C SER A 336 -26.78 -15.82 -8.22
N PRO A 337 -27.56 -16.65 -8.92
CA PRO A 337 -28.88 -16.26 -9.44
C PRO A 337 -29.98 -16.20 -8.38
N LEU A 338 -29.78 -16.74 -7.17
CA LEU A 338 -30.81 -16.88 -6.15
C LEU A 338 -30.40 -16.25 -4.82
N VAL A 339 -31.22 -15.32 -4.32
CA VAL A 339 -31.01 -14.64 -3.02
C VAL A 339 -30.91 -15.65 -1.86
N ALA A 340 -31.78 -16.66 -1.83
CA ALA A 340 -31.73 -17.71 -0.81
C ALA A 340 -30.39 -18.47 -0.84
N LEU A 341 -29.86 -18.77 -2.04
CA LEU A 341 -28.58 -19.43 -2.19
C LEU A 341 -27.43 -18.53 -1.71
N MET A 342 -27.49 -17.22 -1.98
CA MET A 342 -26.50 -16.27 -1.50
C MET A 342 -26.43 -16.27 0.04
N ALA A 343 -27.58 -16.19 0.71
CA ALA A 343 -27.68 -16.23 2.16
C ALA A 343 -27.14 -17.55 2.74
N ASP A 344 -27.51 -18.69 2.14
CA ASP A 344 -27.03 -20.01 2.54
C ASP A 344 -25.50 -20.15 2.42
N GLN A 345 -24.89 -19.56 1.38
CA GLN A 345 -23.43 -19.58 1.22
C GLN A 345 -22.73 -18.80 2.32
N VAL A 346 -23.20 -17.59 2.64
CA VAL A 346 -22.60 -16.76 3.70
C VAL A 346 -22.78 -17.42 5.05
N ALA A 347 -23.99 -17.85 5.40
CA ALA A 347 -24.23 -18.57 6.65
C ALA A 347 -23.40 -19.87 6.76
N GLY A 348 -23.15 -20.54 5.64
CA GLY A 348 -22.25 -21.70 5.58
C GLY A 348 -20.80 -21.35 5.88
N MET A 349 -20.30 -20.24 5.35
CA MET A 349 -18.95 -19.74 5.63
C MET A 349 -18.81 -19.29 7.09
N GLU A 350 -19.80 -18.59 7.64
CA GLU A 350 -19.82 -18.15 9.03
C GLU A 350 -19.77 -19.35 10.00
N ARG A 351 -20.50 -20.43 9.71
CA ARG A 351 -20.44 -21.68 10.48
C ARG A 351 -19.04 -22.33 10.46
N SER A 352 -18.27 -22.09 9.41
CA SER A 352 -16.87 -22.53 9.31
C SER A 352 -15.88 -21.51 9.91
N GLY A 353 -16.36 -20.46 10.59
CA GLY A 353 -15.53 -19.43 11.20
C GLY A 353 -15.00 -18.37 10.22
N ILE A 354 -15.58 -18.28 9.02
CA ILE A 354 -15.15 -17.35 7.98
C ILE A 354 -16.15 -16.20 7.86
N SER A 355 -15.79 -15.03 8.40
CA SER A 355 -16.65 -13.83 8.43
C SER A 355 -16.36 -12.82 7.30
N SER A 356 -15.39 -13.11 6.42
CA SER A 356 -14.95 -12.20 5.36
C SER A 356 -15.81 -12.25 4.08
N ALA A 357 -17.07 -12.68 4.17
CA ALA A 357 -17.99 -12.77 3.04
C ALA A 357 -19.34 -12.14 3.36
N VAL A 358 -19.89 -11.43 2.38
CA VAL A 358 -21.17 -10.74 2.47
C VAL A 358 -21.97 -10.95 1.19
N THR A 359 -23.28 -10.72 1.24
CA THR A 359 -24.14 -10.75 0.05
C THR A 359 -24.58 -9.34 -0.30
N VAL A 360 -24.50 -8.96 -1.58
CA VAL A 360 -25.11 -7.73 -2.10
C VAL A 360 -26.30 -8.12 -2.96
N ASN A 361 -27.52 -7.74 -2.55
CA ASN A 361 -28.76 -8.06 -3.28
C ASN A 361 -29.85 -7.01 -3.02
N GLY A 362 -31.00 -7.18 -3.66
CA GLY A 362 -32.11 -6.21 -3.59
C GLY A 362 -32.79 -6.05 -2.23
N MET A 363 -32.44 -6.87 -1.23
CA MET A 363 -32.98 -6.75 0.14
C MET A 363 -32.22 -5.71 0.99
N LEU A 364 -31.08 -5.21 0.53
CA LEU A 364 -30.29 -4.19 1.23
C LEU A 364 -30.88 -2.78 1.04
N SER A 365 -30.71 -1.91 2.04
CA SER A 365 -31.07 -0.49 1.92
C SER A 365 -30.17 0.24 0.91
N LEU A 366 -30.54 1.47 0.51
CA LEU A 366 -29.75 2.26 -0.45
C LEU A 366 -28.32 2.59 0.03
N PRO A 367 -28.06 2.90 1.31
CA PRO A 367 -26.69 3.08 1.81
C PRO A 367 -25.88 1.79 1.92
N GLU A 368 -26.54 0.64 2.02
CA GLU A 368 -25.91 -0.68 2.11
C GLU A 368 -25.65 -1.33 0.74
N ARG A 369 -26.34 -0.85 -0.31
CA ARG A 369 -26.13 -1.22 -1.72
C ARG A 369 -25.03 -0.38 -2.35
#